data_AF-A0AA44R7T7-F1
#
_entry.id   AF-A0AA44R7T7-F1
#
_cell.length_a   1.000
_cell.length_b   1.000
_cell.length_c   1.000
_cell.angle_alpha   90.00
_cell.angle_beta   90.00
_cell.angle_gamma   90.00
#
_symmetry.space_group_name_H-M   'P 1'
#
loop_
_entity.id
_entity.type
_entity.pdbx_description
1 polymer ?
#
loop_
_entity_poly.entity_id
_entity_poly.type
_entity_poly.pdbx_seq_one_letter_code
_entity_poly.pdbx_strand_id
1 'polypeptide(L)' 'MNKLAVFRKEKSISQEKLAICVGSSRTYISEIENNKKQPNVKLAIKIAKTLGTNVERIF' A
#
# COMPACT_ATOMS: atom_id res chain seq x y z
N MET A 1 11.47 -4.63 -5.49
CA MET A 1 11.72 -3.33 -4.83
C MET A 1 10.37 -2.70 -4.64
N ASN A 2 9.97 -2.40 -3.40
CA ASN A 2 8.61 -1.96 -3.12
C ASN A 2 8.34 -0.55 -3.68
N LYS A 3 7.31 -0.42 -4.50
CA LYS A 3 6.84 0.80 -5.19
C LYS A 3 5.56 1.37 -4.59
N LEU A 4 5.10 0.87 -3.44
CA LEU A 4 3.85 1.28 -2.80
C LEU A 4 3.77 2.81 -2.63
N ALA A 5 4.84 3.43 -2.13
CA ALA A 5 4.87 4.88 -1.94
C ALA A 5 4.75 5.66 -3.26
N VAL A 6 5.26 5.12 -4.37
CA VAL A 6 5.17 5.73 -5.70
C VAL A 6 3.72 5.73 -6.18
N PHE A 7 3.10 4.56 -6.26
CA PHE A 7 1.70 4.44 -6.69
C PHE A 7 0.74 5.23 -5.77
N ARG A 8 1.02 5.24 -4.46
CA ARG A 8 0.24 6.02 -3.50
C ARG A 8 0.32 7.53 -3.79
N LYS A 9 1.52 8.04 -4.08
CA LYS A 9 1.72 9.46 -4.40
C LYS A 9 1.14 9.83 -5.77
N GLU A 10 1.21 8.94 -6.77
CA GLU A 10 0.56 9.14 -8.08
C GLU A 10 -0.97 9.29 -7.96
N LYS A 11 -1.57 8.66 -6.95
CA LYS A 11 -2.99 8.82 -6.62
C LYS A 11 -3.29 9.99 -5.68
N SER A 12 -2.27 10.77 -5.29
CA SER A 12 -2.40 11.89 -4.34
C SER A 12 -3.06 11.52 -3.01
N ILE A 13 -2.88 10.28 -2.55
CA ILE A 13 -3.42 9.83 -1.25
C ILE A 13 -2.32 9.78 -0.18
N SER A 14 -2.66 10.14 1.05
CA SER A 14 -1.77 10.00 2.21
C SER A 14 -1.67 8.53 2.67
N GLN A 15 -0.65 8.20 3.47
CA GLN A 15 -0.55 6.88 4.11
C GLN A 15 -1.78 6.59 4.97
N GLU A 16 -2.29 7.60 5.67
CA GLU A 16 -3.51 7.52 6.50
C GLU A 16 -4.72 7.17 5.63
N LYS A 17 -4.90 7.87 4.50
CA LYS A 17 -6.02 7.62 3.59
C LYS A 17 -5.96 6.21 3.01
N LEU A 18 -4.77 5.74 2.61
CA LEU A 18 -4.59 4.38 2.13
C LEU A 18 -4.93 3.36 3.23
N ALA A 19 -4.45 3.58 4.45
CA ALA A 19 -4.69 2.71 5.60
C ALA A 19 -6.19 2.54 5.87
N ILE A 20 -6.95 3.65 5.88
CA ILE A 20 -8.41 3.64 6.03
C ILE A 20 -9.07 2.82 4.90
N CYS A 21 -8.68 3.05 3.65
CA CYS A 21 -9.26 2.33 2.50
C CYS A 21 -9.06 0.81 2.55
N VAL A 22 -7.92 0.35 3.07
CA VAL A 22 -7.59 -1.09 3.09
C VAL A 22 -7.90 -1.78 4.42
N GLY A 23 -8.30 -1.00 5.44
CA GLY A 23 -8.57 -1.48 6.80
C GLY A 23 -7.29 -1.87 7.52
N SER A 24 -6.33 -0.96 7.57
CA SER A 24 -5.04 -1.12 8.25
C SER A 24 -4.67 0.14 9.03
N SER A 25 -3.50 0.15 9.69
CA SER A 25 -2.98 1.34 10.37
C SER A 25 -2.01 2.11 9.47
N ARG A 26 -1.95 3.43 9.61
CA ARG A 26 -0.95 4.27 8.92
C ARG A 26 0.47 3.81 9.20
N THR A 27 0.77 3.42 10.44
CA THR A 27 2.08 2.89 10.84
C THR A 27 2.43 1.65 10.03
N TYR A 28 1.49 0.71 9.88
CA TYR A 28 1.74 -0.50 9.10
C TYR A 28 1.94 -0.21 7.60
N ILE A 29 1.18 0.72 7.02
CA ILE A 29 1.42 1.20 5.65
C ILE A 29 2.83 1.80 5.52
N SER A 30 3.26 2.61 6.48
CA SER A 30 4.62 3.19 6.51
C SER A 30 5.69 2.10 6.62
N GLU A 31 5.50 1.09 7.48
CA GLU A 31 6.43 -0.04 7.60
C GLU A 31 6.53 -0.85 6.32
N ILE A 32 5.43 -1.04 5.60
CA ILE A 32 5.42 -1.68 4.29
C ILE A 32 6.21 -0.84 3.28
N GLU A 33 5.94 0.47 3.18
CA GLU A 33 6.66 1.38 2.26
C GLU A 33 8.17 1.41 2.51
N ASN A 34 8.59 1.21 3.76
CA ASN A 34 9.99 1.15 4.16
C ASN A 34 10.57 -0.27 4.15
N ASN A 35 9.88 -1.26 3.57
CA ASN A 35 10.27 -2.67 3.51
C ASN A 35 10.52 -3.33 4.89
N LYS A 36 10.00 -2.76 5.98
CA LYS A 36 10.11 -3.31 7.34
C LYS A 36 9.10 -4.44 7.60
N LYS A 37 7.99 -4.43 6.87
CA LYS A 37 6.93 -5.44 6.93
C LYS A 37 6.45 -5.79 5.52
N GLN A 38 5.97 -7.01 5.36
CA GLN A 38 5.21 -7.40 4.19
C GLN A 38 3.72 -7.53 4.53
N PRO A 39 2.82 -7.03 3.66
CA PRO A 39 1.39 -7.29 3.82
C PRO A 39 1.10 -8.77 3.57
N ASN A 40 0.05 -9.30 4.19
CA ASN A 40 -0.49 -10.58 3.75
C ASN A 40 -1.16 -10.45 2.37
N VAL A 41 -1.41 -11.59 1.71
CA VAL A 41 -1.98 -11.65 0.35
C VAL A 41 -3.29 -10.85 0.24
N LYS A 42 -4.18 -10.96 1.23
CA LYS A 42 -5.47 -10.25 1.24
C LYS A 42 -5.28 -8.74 1.27
N LEU A 43 -4.35 -8.24 2.08
CA LEU A 43 -4.04 -6.82 2.17
C LEU A 43 -3.32 -6.32 0.91
N ALA A 44 -2.39 -7.09 0.35
CA ALA A 44 -1.70 -6.76 -0.89
C ALA A 44 -2.69 -6.59 -2.05
N ILE A 45 -3.67 -7.50 -2.18
CA ILE A 45 -4.74 -7.41 -3.18
C ILE A 45 -5.61 -6.16 -2.95
N LYS A 46 -5.97 -5.85 -1.70
CA LYS A 46 -6.73 -4.63 -1.39
C LYS A 46 -5.97 -3.37 -1.77
N ILE A 47 -4.70 -3.28 -1.42
CA ILE A 47 -3.83 -2.15 -1.77
C ILE A 47 -3.77 -1.98 -3.29
N ALA A 48 -3.53 -3.06 -4.03
CA ALA A 48 -3.48 -3.05 -5.48
C ALA A 48 -4.80 -2.54 -6.11
N LYS A 49 -5.95 -3.03 -5.62
CA LYS A 49 -7.28 -2.56 -6.02
C LYS A 49 -7.49 -1.08 -5.72
N THR A 50 -7.14 -0.63 -4.51
CA THR A 50 -7.27 0.79 -4.12
C THR A 50 -6.42 1.71 -4.99
N LEU A 51 -5.24 1.23 -5.42
CA LEU A 51 -4.32 1.98 -6.28
C LEU A 51 -4.60 1.80 -7.78
N GLY A 52 -5.54 0.93 -8.16
CA GLY A 52 -5.90 0.66 -9.55
C GLY A 52 -4.76 0.01 -10.36
N THR A 53 -4.01 -0.90 -9.73
CA THR A 53 -2.87 -1.60 -10.34
C THR A 53 -2.83 -3.07 -9.87
N ASN A 54 -1.79 -3.81 -10.24
CA ASN A 54 -1.60 -5.21 -9.86
C ASN A 54 -0.57 -5.34 -8.72
N VAL A 55 -0.64 -6.43 -7.97
CA VAL A 55 0.25 -6.70 -6.81
C VAL A 55 1.71 -6.75 -7.26
N GLU A 56 2.01 -7.39 -8.38
CA GLU A 56 3.38 -7.54 -8.93
C GLU A 56 3.99 -6.22 -9.37
N ARG A 57 3.17 -5.20 -9.64
CA ARG A 57 3.69 -3.86 -9.98
C ARG A 57 4.11 -3.09 -8.73
N ILE A 58 3.52 -3.42 -7.58
CA ILE A 58 3.76 -2.72 -6.30
C ILE A 58 4.91 -3.37 -5.53
N PHE A 59 4.91 -4.70 -5.35
CA PHE A 59 5.82 -5.39 -4.43
C PHE A 59 6.94 -6.12 -5.17
#